data_AF-A0A7C2XZE2-F1
#
_entry.id   AF-A0A7C2XZE2-F1
#
_cell.length_a   1.000
_cell.length_b   1.000
_cell.length_c   1.000
_cell.angle_alpha   90.00
_cell.angle_beta   90.00
_cell.angle_gamma   90.00
#
_symmetry.space_group_name_H-M   'P 1'
#
loop_
_entity.id
_entity.type
_entity.pdbx_description
1 polymer ?
#
loop_
_entity_poly.entity_id
_entity_poly.type
_entity_poly.pdbx_seq_one_letter_code
_entity_poly.pdbx_strand_id
1 'polypeptide(L)'
;MKKNMRSPKSLAGLVLLVLAATTILLAQQSAVPRTVSQSGNQPITNPASATGITDVQSFWAMIQLGGNIGYLTIVVLGLGLFFALVRMFELVNDARHMRHALKLQFAALPLEDMPKQIHTAGNSWLGQLLISMVNLYRISGSTQSIQQEISSFLQYITDQFDSFRGRMAFLSDSAGALGLLGTVWGMFLTFFGGNLGDSEKILNGMGVALVTTLIGLVVSLILNFSTTELFSMFNRRLDIITQKSDELRLRLLELERTRKDFLGEALRRVEHEPTRPKVLPSASPTVRKEPEPHLQPVKEPAPIILPRLRVLAKMPEKIQAGAHLPAPLKVQVVSQDGAPLHRQPVAFVITKGKSTFGDGERQTTMLAKENGEVSCDFIASLTPEICEMRLALVNEPNQQWQTRIEIVPGPPSRGRIEGGNDQAGKVGQTLSDPLSVKVMDRCNNPVAGVRVNFRVALGRGSFEKQATEITKTTNANGIAEVQYTLGPAGGFNSVIAEFDGAEIQPLEFRALARG
;
A
#
# COMPACT_ATOMS: atom_id res chain seq x y z
N MET A 1 -6.10 -10.78 -35.47
CA MET A 1 -5.04 -11.81 -35.51
C MET A 1 -5.28 -12.83 -34.40
N LYS A 2 -5.84 -14.01 -34.74
CA LYS A 2 -5.97 -15.15 -33.83
C LYS A 2 -4.58 -15.76 -33.63
N LYS A 3 -3.88 -15.41 -32.56
CA LYS A 3 -2.59 -16.04 -32.21
C LYS A 3 -2.85 -17.09 -31.12
N ASN A 4 -2.40 -18.31 -31.42
CA ASN A 4 -2.53 -19.54 -30.63
C ASN A 4 -2.35 -19.35 -29.12
N MET A 5 -3.45 -19.16 -28.40
CA MET A 5 -3.49 -19.19 -26.95
C MET A 5 -3.62 -20.65 -26.51
N ARG A 6 -2.48 -21.34 -26.32
CA ARG A 6 -2.48 -22.67 -25.69
C ARG A 6 -3.18 -22.55 -24.34
N SER A 7 -4.28 -23.29 -24.18
CA SER A 7 -5.17 -23.19 -23.01
C SER A 7 -4.40 -23.48 -21.69
N PRO A 8 -4.80 -22.90 -20.55
CA PRO A 8 -4.18 -23.16 -19.25
C PRO A 8 -4.18 -24.63 -18.84
N LYS A 9 -5.01 -25.48 -19.48
CA LYS A 9 -5.01 -26.93 -19.30
C LYS A 9 -3.77 -27.60 -19.90
N SER A 10 -3.16 -27.07 -20.95
CA SER A 10 -2.03 -27.73 -21.63
C SER A 10 -0.67 -27.49 -20.96
N LEU A 11 -0.52 -26.45 -20.14
CA LEU A 11 0.72 -26.12 -19.43
C LEU A 11 0.72 -26.63 -18.00
N ALA A 12 -0.42 -26.53 -17.29
CA ALA A 12 -0.62 -27.33 -16.08
C ALA A 12 -0.50 -28.82 -16.42
N GLY A 13 -1.04 -29.23 -17.58
CA GLY A 13 -0.79 -30.55 -18.16
C GLY A 13 0.67 -30.82 -18.46
N LEU A 14 1.48 -29.84 -18.88
CA LEU A 14 2.92 -30.02 -19.13
C LEU A 14 3.71 -30.24 -17.83
N VAL A 15 3.42 -29.50 -16.77
CA VAL A 15 4.06 -29.71 -15.46
C VAL A 15 3.58 -31.00 -14.82
N LEU A 16 2.29 -31.33 -14.93
CA LEU A 16 1.77 -32.64 -14.52
C LEU A 16 2.33 -33.76 -15.39
N LEU A 17 2.69 -33.49 -16.65
CA LEU A 17 3.32 -34.43 -17.58
C LEU A 17 4.82 -34.53 -17.32
N VAL A 18 5.49 -33.51 -16.78
CA VAL A 18 6.88 -33.60 -16.30
C VAL A 18 6.94 -34.28 -14.93
N LEU A 19 5.97 -34.05 -14.04
CA LEU A 19 5.79 -34.81 -12.80
C LEU A 19 5.35 -36.25 -13.07
N ALA A 20 4.46 -36.46 -14.04
CA ALA A 20 4.08 -37.79 -14.52
C ALA A 20 5.24 -38.44 -15.26
N ALA A 21 6.00 -37.72 -16.09
CA ALA A 21 7.16 -38.28 -16.78
C ALA A 21 8.29 -38.58 -15.81
N THR A 22 8.50 -37.80 -14.75
CA THR A 22 9.46 -38.14 -13.69
C THR A 22 8.96 -39.34 -12.90
N THR A 23 7.70 -39.40 -12.48
CA THR A 23 7.15 -40.59 -11.81
C THR A 23 7.07 -41.83 -12.70
N ILE A 24 6.80 -41.67 -14.01
CA ILE A 24 6.80 -42.74 -15.03
C ILE A 24 8.23 -43.14 -15.38
N LEU A 25 9.21 -42.24 -15.44
CA LEU A 25 10.62 -42.58 -15.62
C LEU A 25 11.16 -43.33 -14.39
N LEU A 26 10.70 -42.95 -13.18
CA LEU A 26 10.94 -43.70 -11.95
C LEU A 26 10.22 -45.08 -11.94
N ALA A 27 9.04 -45.20 -12.56
CA ALA A 27 8.24 -46.43 -12.59
C ALA A 27 8.52 -47.37 -13.78
N GLN A 28 9.01 -46.87 -14.92
CA GLN A 28 9.33 -47.69 -16.11
C GLN A 28 10.64 -48.45 -15.96
N GLN A 29 11.53 -48.05 -15.05
CA GLN A 29 12.71 -48.82 -14.70
C GLN A 29 12.40 -50.04 -13.81
N SER A 30 11.16 -50.18 -13.30
CA SER A 30 10.75 -51.33 -12.49
C SER A 30 10.23 -52.52 -13.32
N ALA A 31 10.10 -52.39 -14.64
CA ALA A 31 9.42 -53.38 -15.48
C ALA A 31 10.16 -53.65 -16.82
N VAL A 32 11.22 -54.45 -16.78
CA VAL A 32 11.82 -55.13 -17.96
C VAL A 32 12.17 -56.59 -17.56
N PRO A 33 11.89 -57.61 -18.39
CA PRO A 33 11.63 -58.97 -17.92
C PRO A 33 12.89 -59.77 -17.58
N ARG A 34 12.79 -60.61 -16.55
CA ARG A 34 13.77 -61.64 -16.19
C ARG A 34 13.86 -62.69 -17.30
N THR A 35 14.97 -62.73 -18.03
CA THR A 35 15.35 -63.91 -18.82
C THR A 35 16.52 -64.63 -18.18
N VAL A 36 16.27 -65.92 -17.94
CA VAL A 36 17.09 -66.96 -17.32
C VAL A 36 18.36 -67.25 -18.14
N SER A 37 19.46 -67.54 -17.44
CA SER A 37 20.42 -68.60 -17.83
C SER A 37 21.17 -69.06 -16.58
N GLN A 38 20.76 -70.22 -16.05
CA GLN A 38 21.50 -71.00 -15.06
C GLN A 38 22.70 -71.70 -15.71
N SER A 39 23.82 -71.79 -14.99
CA SER A 39 24.62 -73.03 -14.89
C SER A 39 25.55 -72.98 -13.67
N GLY A 40 25.40 -73.94 -12.74
CA GLY A 40 26.51 -74.41 -11.90
C GLY A 40 26.49 -74.14 -10.38
N ASN A 41 25.70 -74.92 -9.63
CA ASN A 41 25.97 -75.53 -8.31
C ASN A 41 26.91 -74.87 -7.27
N GLN A 42 26.37 -74.46 -6.10
CA GLN A 42 26.60 -75.00 -4.72
C GLN A 42 25.98 -74.06 -3.65
N PRO A 43 25.65 -74.56 -2.43
CA PRO A 43 24.59 -74.03 -1.57
C PRO A 43 25.00 -72.88 -0.65
N ILE A 44 23.99 -72.10 -0.28
CA ILE A 44 24.02 -70.89 0.52
C ILE A 44 24.54 -71.15 1.95
N THR A 45 25.61 -70.47 2.35
CA THR A 45 25.86 -70.11 3.75
C THR A 45 26.39 -68.68 3.84
N ASN A 46 25.70 -67.86 4.65
CA ASN A 46 25.96 -66.47 5.07
C ASN A 46 25.32 -65.31 4.27
N PRO A 47 24.53 -64.43 4.93
CA PRO A 47 23.93 -63.24 4.33
C PRO A 47 24.88 -62.04 4.44
N ALA A 48 26.06 -62.13 3.85
CA ALA A 48 27.05 -61.06 3.94
C ALA A 48 28.02 -61.10 2.76
N SER A 49 27.56 -60.70 1.57
CA SER A 49 28.37 -60.19 0.44
C SER A 49 27.56 -60.23 -0.86
N ALA A 50 26.69 -59.25 -1.04
CA ALA A 50 26.17 -58.92 -2.37
C ALA A 50 26.19 -57.40 -2.52
N THR A 51 27.38 -56.82 -2.47
CA THR A 51 27.65 -55.42 -2.84
C THR A 51 28.53 -55.37 -4.10
N GLY A 52 28.24 -56.27 -5.05
CA GLY A 52 28.79 -56.18 -6.40
C GLY A 52 28.01 -55.15 -7.20
N ILE A 53 28.72 -54.23 -7.85
CA ILE A 53 28.20 -53.20 -8.77
C ILE A 53 27.75 -53.87 -10.08
N THR A 54 26.73 -54.73 -10.01
CA THR A 54 26.11 -55.33 -11.19
C THR A 54 24.65 -54.93 -11.37
N ASP A 55 24.08 -54.16 -10.42
CA ASP A 55 22.66 -53.82 -10.43
C ASP A 55 22.38 -52.32 -10.20
N VAL A 56 23.14 -51.44 -10.89
CA VAL A 56 22.84 -49.99 -10.95
C VAL A 56 21.77 -49.69 -12.01
N GLN A 57 20.83 -50.61 -12.23
CA GLN A 57 19.80 -50.47 -13.28
C GLN A 57 18.61 -49.61 -12.84
N SER A 58 18.44 -49.37 -11.53
CA SER A 58 17.33 -48.58 -10.98
C SER A 58 17.79 -47.28 -10.32
N PHE A 59 17.03 -46.21 -10.53
CA PHE A 59 17.21 -44.90 -9.86
C PHE A 59 17.22 -45.03 -8.32
N TRP A 60 16.46 -45.99 -7.79
CA TRP A 60 16.43 -46.25 -6.34
C TRP A 60 17.72 -46.85 -5.82
N ALA A 61 18.33 -47.77 -6.57
CA ALA A 61 19.66 -48.31 -6.25
C ALA A 61 20.74 -47.21 -6.30
N MET A 62 20.62 -46.23 -7.20
CA MET A 62 21.51 -45.07 -7.23
C MET A 62 21.39 -44.21 -5.95
N ILE A 63 20.18 -43.98 -5.45
CA ILE A 63 19.98 -43.23 -4.20
C ILE A 63 20.58 -43.98 -3.01
N GLN A 64 20.38 -45.29 -2.93
CA GLN A 64 20.96 -46.13 -1.88
C GLN A 64 22.49 -46.08 -1.91
N LEU A 65 23.07 -46.11 -3.11
CA LEU A 65 24.51 -46.03 -3.33
C LEU A 65 25.07 -44.65 -2.94
N GLY A 66 24.29 -43.58 -3.07
CA GLY A 66 24.65 -42.25 -2.59
C GLY A 66 24.63 -42.07 -1.07
N GLY A 67 24.19 -43.09 -0.31
CA GLY A 67 24.14 -43.08 1.15
C GLY A 67 23.34 -41.93 1.73
N ASN A 68 23.74 -41.44 2.90
CA ASN A 68 23.00 -40.42 3.66
C ASN A 68 22.81 -39.11 2.88
N ILE A 69 23.80 -38.72 2.06
CA ILE A 69 23.73 -37.49 1.26
C ILE A 69 22.68 -37.65 0.16
N GLY A 70 22.61 -38.81 -0.49
CA GLY A 70 21.57 -39.12 -1.48
C GLY A 70 20.15 -38.98 -0.92
N TYR A 71 19.90 -39.52 0.27
CA TYR A 71 18.59 -39.38 0.94
C TYR A 71 18.27 -37.93 1.30
N LEU A 72 19.26 -37.16 1.77
CA LEU A 72 19.07 -35.74 2.09
C LEU A 72 18.68 -34.92 0.86
N THR A 73 19.30 -35.19 -0.29
CA THR A 73 18.95 -34.54 -1.56
C THR A 73 17.52 -34.86 -2.01
N ILE A 74 17.02 -36.08 -1.76
CA ILE A 74 15.62 -36.44 -2.04
C ILE A 74 14.65 -35.73 -1.09
N VAL A 75 15.01 -35.50 0.17
CA VAL A 75 14.20 -34.68 1.09
C VAL A 75 14.08 -33.25 0.56
N VAL A 76 15.18 -32.67 0.06
CA VAL A 76 15.18 -31.34 -0.57
C VAL A 76 14.28 -31.32 -1.81
N LEU A 77 14.34 -32.34 -2.66
CA LEU A 77 13.44 -32.49 -3.80
C LEU A 77 11.96 -32.52 -3.36
N GLY A 78 11.64 -33.33 -2.35
CA GLY A 78 10.28 -33.48 -1.83
C GLY A 78 9.73 -32.16 -1.28
N LEU A 79 10.51 -31.44 -0.48
CA LEU A 79 10.13 -30.13 0.06
C LEU A 79 9.94 -29.09 -1.06
N GLY A 80 10.87 -29.04 -2.03
CA GLY A 80 10.76 -28.11 -3.15
C GLY A 80 9.55 -28.38 -4.03
N LEU A 81 9.27 -29.65 -4.35
CA LEU A 81 8.06 -30.02 -5.10
C LEU A 81 6.78 -29.76 -4.31
N PHE A 82 6.77 -29.98 -3.00
CA PHE A 82 5.62 -29.65 -2.16
C PHE A 82 5.30 -28.16 -2.21
N PHE A 83 6.30 -27.29 -2.01
CA PHE A 83 6.09 -25.84 -2.12
C PHE A 83 5.66 -25.41 -3.53
N ALA A 84 6.25 -26.01 -4.57
CA ALA A 84 5.83 -25.76 -5.95
C ALA A 84 4.37 -26.16 -6.20
N LEU A 85 3.91 -27.29 -5.65
CA LEU A 85 2.54 -27.78 -5.79
C LEU A 85 1.53 -26.91 -5.05
N VAL A 86 1.83 -26.51 -3.80
CA VAL A 86 0.97 -25.58 -3.05
C VAL A 86 0.80 -24.29 -3.83
N ARG A 87 1.90 -23.71 -4.31
CA ARG A 87 1.85 -22.46 -5.08
C ARG A 87 1.14 -22.64 -6.42
N MET A 88 1.34 -23.76 -7.09
CA MET A 88 0.60 -24.11 -8.30
C MET A 88 -0.91 -24.16 -8.04
N PHE A 89 -1.34 -24.77 -6.95
CA PHE A 89 -2.75 -24.87 -6.59
C PHE A 89 -3.36 -23.49 -6.33
N GLU A 90 -2.69 -22.64 -5.54
CA GLU A 90 -3.13 -21.26 -5.28
C GLU A 90 -3.31 -20.48 -6.59
N LEU A 91 -2.32 -20.54 -7.48
CA LEU A 91 -2.43 -19.95 -8.80
C LEU A 91 -3.64 -20.55 -9.52
N VAL A 92 -3.71 -21.86 -9.75
CA VAL A 92 -4.82 -22.47 -10.52
C VAL A 92 -6.18 -22.10 -9.94
N ASN A 93 -6.31 -22.02 -8.61
CA ASN A 93 -7.51 -21.62 -7.92
C ASN A 93 -7.89 -20.15 -8.20
N ASP A 94 -6.94 -19.22 -8.07
CA ASP A 94 -7.15 -17.80 -8.42
C ASP A 94 -7.61 -17.64 -9.88
N ALA A 95 -7.01 -18.39 -10.82
CA ALA A 95 -7.42 -18.35 -12.22
C ALA A 95 -8.84 -18.87 -12.47
N ARG A 96 -9.36 -19.76 -11.63
CA ARG A 96 -10.77 -20.20 -11.72
C ARG A 96 -11.71 -19.08 -11.27
N HIS A 97 -11.41 -18.44 -10.15
CA HIS A 97 -12.20 -17.33 -9.61
C HIS A 97 -12.20 -16.11 -10.54
N MET A 98 -11.05 -15.80 -11.15
CA MET A 98 -10.90 -14.69 -12.07
C MET A 98 -11.79 -14.79 -13.35
N ARG A 99 -12.26 -15.98 -13.74
CA ARG A 99 -13.04 -16.17 -14.98
C ARG A 99 -14.33 -15.35 -15.02
N HIS A 100 -14.98 -15.14 -13.88
CA HIS A 100 -16.19 -14.33 -13.83
C HIS A 100 -15.86 -12.84 -13.96
N ALA A 101 -14.81 -12.37 -13.27
CA ALA A 101 -14.34 -10.99 -13.37
C ALA A 101 -13.89 -10.63 -14.81
N LEU A 102 -13.28 -11.57 -15.53
CA LEU A 102 -12.86 -11.36 -16.93
C LEU A 102 -14.02 -11.24 -17.92
N LYS A 103 -15.17 -11.83 -17.61
CA LYS A 103 -16.37 -11.77 -18.46
C LYS A 103 -17.13 -10.45 -18.32
N LEU A 104 -16.83 -9.65 -17.30
CA LEU A 104 -17.45 -8.34 -17.11
C LEU A 104 -17.04 -7.41 -18.26
N GLN A 105 -18.05 -6.86 -18.94
CA GLN A 105 -17.88 -5.82 -19.95
C GLN A 105 -18.16 -4.48 -19.28
N PHE A 106 -17.11 -3.78 -18.86
CA PHE A 106 -17.25 -2.51 -18.12
C PHE A 106 -17.87 -1.39 -18.97
N ALA A 107 -17.83 -1.51 -20.30
CA ALA A 107 -18.44 -0.55 -21.22
C ALA A 107 -19.97 -0.44 -21.09
N ALA A 108 -20.66 -1.51 -20.68
CA ALA A 108 -22.13 -1.57 -20.65
C ALA A 108 -22.74 -1.43 -19.24
N LEU A 109 -21.91 -1.29 -18.19
CA LEU A 109 -22.36 -1.36 -16.80
C LEU A 109 -22.46 0.03 -16.16
N PRO A 110 -23.59 0.36 -15.49
CA PRO A 110 -23.70 1.57 -14.68
C PRO A 110 -22.82 1.47 -13.42
N LEU A 111 -22.25 2.60 -12.99
CA LEU A 111 -21.27 2.68 -11.89
C LEU A 111 -21.81 2.15 -10.55
N GLU A 112 -23.13 2.23 -10.35
CA GLU A 112 -23.82 1.77 -9.13
C GLU A 112 -23.88 0.24 -9.01
N ASP A 113 -23.92 -0.47 -10.13
CA ASP A 113 -24.03 -1.93 -10.16
C ASP A 113 -22.66 -2.63 -10.23
N MET A 114 -21.59 -1.88 -10.55
CA MET A 114 -20.23 -2.43 -10.65
C MET A 114 -19.77 -3.13 -9.35
N PRO A 115 -19.88 -2.54 -8.14
CA PRO A 115 -19.44 -3.20 -6.92
C PRO A 115 -20.19 -4.52 -6.68
N LYS A 116 -21.51 -4.53 -6.88
CA LYS A 116 -22.34 -5.72 -6.65
C LYS A 116 -21.93 -6.86 -7.59
N GLN A 117 -21.71 -6.57 -8.86
CA GLN A 117 -21.31 -7.57 -9.84
C GLN A 117 -19.86 -8.07 -9.64
N ILE A 118 -18.95 -7.18 -9.21
CA ILE A 118 -17.57 -7.56 -8.90
C ILE A 118 -17.50 -8.40 -7.60
N HIS A 119 -18.34 -8.13 -6.59
CA HIS A 119 -18.41 -8.94 -5.37
C HIS A 119 -18.89 -10.38 -5.64
N THR A 120 -19.82 -10.59 -6.59
CA THR A 120 -20.18 -11.93 -7.07
C THR A 120 -19.05 -12.66 -7.81
N ALA A 121 -18.00 -11.95 -8.25
CA ALA A 121 -16.86 -12.54 -8.96
C ALA A 121 -15.79 -13.17 -8.03
N GLY A 122 -15.99 -13.15 -6.71
CA GLY A 122 -15.16 -13.87 -5.72
C GLY A 122 -13.81 -13.21 -5.39
N ASN A 123 -13.18 -13.68 -4.30
CA ASN A 123 -11.90 -13.22 -3.72
C ASN A 123 -10.65 -13.47 -4.61
N SER A 124 -10.71 -13.16 -5.90
CA SER A 124 -9.54 -13.19 -6.80
C SER A 124 -8.71 -11.91 -6.70
N TRP A 125 -7.41 -11.98 -7.07
CA TRP A 125 -6.55 -10.79 -7.11
C TRP A 125 -7.11 -9.70 -8.03
N LEU A 126 -7.63 -10.09 -9.20
CA LEU A 126 -8.31 -9.17 -10.11
C LEU A 126 -9.54 -8.54 -9.47
N GLY A 127 -10.40 -9.34 -8.83
CA GLY A 127 -11.61 -8.84 -8.18
C GLY A 127 -11.31 -7.81 -7.10
N GLN A 128 -10.31 -8.08 -6.25
CA GLN A 128 -9.87 -7.16 -5.20
C GLN A 128 -9.36 -5.83 -5.78
N LEU A 129 -8.52 -5.90 -6.81
CA LEU A 129 -8.00 -4.71 -7.49
C LEU A 129 -9.14 -3.89 -8.10
N LEU A 130 -10.05 -4.52 -8.85
CA LEU A 130 -11.18 -3.84 -9.48
C LEU A 130 -12.10 -3.17 -8.44
N ILE A 131 -12.37 -3.83 -7.30
CA ILE A 131 -13.15 -3.24 -6.20
C ILE A 131 -12.43 -2.03 -5.62
N SER A 132 -11.13 -2.15 -5.35
CA SER A 132 -10.31 -1.04 -4.82
C SER A 132 -10.37 0.16 -5.78
N MET A 133 -10.21 -0.08 -7.08
CA MET A 133 -10.28 0.95 -8.11
C MET A 133 -11.66 1.65 -8.17
N VAL A 134 -12.75 0.89 -8.17
CA VAL A 134 -14.11 1.48 -8.18
C VAL A 134 -14.36 2.27 -6.91
N ASN A 135 -13.97 1.76 -5.75
CA ASN A 135 -14.13 2.46 -4.47
C ASN A 135 -13.30 3.75 -4.43
N LEU A 136 -12.05 3.71 -4.89
CA LEU A 136 -11.20 4.90 -5.00
C LEU A 136 -11.84 5.95 -5.92
N TYR A 137 -12.35 5.55 -7.09
CA TYR A 137 -13.02 6.49 -8.00
C TYR A 137 -14.28 7.09 -7.41
N ARG A 138 -15.09 6.31 -6.68
CA ARG A 138 -16.30 6.81 -6.00
C ARG A 138 -15.96 7.85 -4.93
N ILE A 139 -14.82 7.71 -4.26
CA ILE A 139 -14.38 8.60 -3.18
C ILE A 139 -13.66 9.84 -3.75
N SER A 140 -12.69 9.66 -4.64
CA SER A 140 -11.85 10.74 -5.17
C SER A 140 -12.51 11.50 -6.32
N GLY A 141 -13.42 10.86 -7.04
CA GLY A 141 -14.00 11.38 -8.28
C GLY A 141 -12.99 11.59 -9.41
N SER A 142 -11.75 11.13 -9.29
CA SER A 142 -10.67 11.35 -10.27
C SER A 142 -9.92 10.07 -10.59
N THR A 143 -9.47 9.91 -11.83
CA THR A 143 -8.71 8.73 -12.26
C THR A 143 -7.20 8.80 -11.96
N GLN A 144 -6.70 9.92 -11.43
CA GLN A 144 -5.25 10.12 -11.23
C GLN A 144 -4.65 9.15 -10.20
N SER A 145 -5.36 8.86 -9.11
CA SER A 145 -4.90 7.93 -8.07
C SER A 145 -5.05 6.45 -8.45
N ILE A 146 -5.83 6.13 -9.49
CA ILE A 146 -6.10 4.75 -9.89
C ILE A 146 -4.85 4.07 -10.47
N GLN A 147 -4.01 4.82 -11.20
CA GLN A 147 -2.77 4.27 -11.76
C GLN A 147 -1.78 3.87 -10.67
N GLN A 148 -1.72 4.67 -9.59
CA GLN A 148 -0.89 4.39 -8.42
C GLN A 148 -1.38 3.13 -7.71
N GLU A 149 -2.70 2.99 -7.51
CA GLU A 149 -3.30 1.80 -6.91
C GLU A 149 -2.97 0.52 -7.70
N ILE A 150 -3.13 0.55 -9.03
CA ILE A 150 -2.80 -0.59 -9.89
C ILE A 150 -1.32 -0.97 -9.71
N SER A 151 -0.42 0.01 -9.75
CA SER A 151 1.01 -0.21 -9.64
C SER A 151 1.39 -0.78 -8.26
N SER A 152 0.87 -0.20 -7.19
CA SER A 152 1.10 -0.66 -5.81
C SER A 152 0.59 -2.08 -5.58
N PHE A 153 -0.59 -2.41 -6.11
CA PHE A 153 -1.16 -3.75 -5.98
C PHE A 153 -0.37 -4.81 -6.77
N LEU A 154 0.02 -4.50 -8.00
CA LEU A 154 0.84 -5.39 -8.83
C LEU A 154 2.22 -5.62 -8.19
N GLN A 155 2.83 -4.57 -7.63
CA GLN A 155 4.10 -4.67 -6.92
C GLN A 155 3.96 -5.55 -5.66
N TYR A 156 2.91 -5.33 -4.86
CA TYR A 156 2.63 -6.17 -3.69
C TYR A 156 2.52 -7.67 -4.05
N ILE A 157 1.80 -8.01 -5.12
CA ILE A 157 1.69 -9.41 -5.56
C ILE A 157 3.04 -9.96 -6.06
N THR A 158 3.81 -9.13 -6.76
CA THR A 158 5.13 -9.51 -7.29
C THR A 158 6.11 -9.81 -6.16
N ASP A 159 6.19 -8.95 -5.14
CA ASP A 159 7.06 -9.12 -3.99
C ASP A 159 6.74 -10.43 -3.22
N GLN A 160 5.45 -10.75 -3.07
CA GLN A 160 5.00 -12.01 -2.48
C GLN A 160 5.47 -13.23 -3.28
N PHE A 161 5.47 -13.14 -4.62
CA PHE A 161 5.93 -14.23 -5.48
C PHE A 161 7.47 -14.34 -5.52
N ASP A 162 8.19 -13.22 -5.48
CA ASP A 162 9.65 -13.21 -5.45
C ASP A 162 10.20 -13.82 -4.15
N SER A 163 9.51 -13.65 -3.02
CA SER A 163 9.85 -14.37 -1.77
C SER A 163 9.80 -15.89 -1.95
N PHE A 164 8.76 -16.41 -2.61
CA PHE A 164 8.65 -17.83 -2.94
C PHE A 164 9.76 -18.29 -3.89
N ARG A 165 10.03 -17.49 -4.94
CA ARG A 165 11.10 -17.75 -5.90
C ARG A 165 12.46 -17.87 -5.22
N GLY A 166 12.76 -16.98 -4.27
CA GLY A 166 14.00 -17.03 -3.48
C GLY A 166 14.14 -18.32 -2.67
N ARG A 167 13.05 -18.78 -2.03
CA ARG A 167 13.06 -20.06 -1.30
C ARG A 167 13.29 -21.26 -2.22
N MET A 168 12.69 -21.27 -3.40
CA MET A 168 12.90 -22.33 -4.39
C MET A 168 14.32 -22.33 -4.95
N ALA A 169 14.88 -21.15 -5.24
CA ALA A 169 16.27 -21.01 -5.68
C ALA A 169 17.23 -21.56 -4.62
N PHE A 170 17.03 -21.21 -3.35
CA PHE A 170 17.82 -21.75 -2.25
C PHE A 170 17.79 -23.29 -2.19
N LEU A 171 16.61 -23.91 -2.33
CA LEU A 171 16.49 -25.38 -2.36
C LEU A 171 17.21 -26.00 -3.56
N SER A 172 17.10 -25.36 -4.72
CA SER A 172 17.76 -25.80 -5.95
C SER A 172 19.29 -25.73 -5.86
N ASP A 173 19.81 -24.62 -5.34
CA ASP A 173 21.25 -24.41 -5.15
C ASP A 173 21.80 -25.36 -4.07
N SER A 174 21.05 -25.55 -2.99
CA SER A 174 21.38 -26.50 -1.93
C SER A 174 21.44 -27.94 -2.45
N ALA A 175 20.52 -28.35 -3.32
CA ALA A 175 20.56 -29.68 -3.93
C ALA A 175 21.83 -29.90 -4.78
N GLY A 176 22.23 -28.90 -5.56
CA GLY A 176 23.49 -28.93 -6.31
C GLY A 176 24.71 -29.02 -5.40
N ALA A 177 24.74 -28.19 -4.34
CA ALA A 177 25.82 -28.20 -3.35
C ALA A 177 25.92 -29.53 -2.58
N LEU A 178 24.79 -30.14 -2.22
CA LEU A 178 24.75 -31.47 -1.60
C LEU A 178 25.30 -32.55 -2.53
N GLY A 179 25.05 -32.44 -3.84
CA GLY A 179 25.66 -33.34 -4.82
C GLY A 179 27.19 -33.25 -4.83
N LEU A 180 27.73 -32.03 -4.75
CA LEU A 180 29.18 -31.80 -4.65
C LEU A 180 29.74 -32.24 -3.29
N LEU A 181 29.01 -32.05 -2.19
CA LEU A 181 29.40 -32.60 -0.89
C LEU A 181 29.53 -34.13 -0.95
N GLY A 182 28.64 -34.78 -1.70
CA GLY A 182 28.67 -36.22 -1.93
C GLY A 182 29.93 -36.71 -2.65
N THR A 183 30.48 -35.94 -3.60
CA THR A 183 31.77 -36.30 -4.22
C THR A 183 32.92 -36.20 -3.25
N VAL A 184 32.99 -35.13 -2.47
CA VAL A 184 34.01 -34.96 -1.43
C VAL A 184 33.95 -36.12 -0.43
N TRP A 185 32.74 -36.51 -0.03
CA TRP A 185 32.53 -37.62 0.91
C TRP A 185 32.92 -38.98 0.33
N GLY A 186 32.56 -39.27 -0.93
CA GLY A 186 32.95 -40.51 -1.60
C GLY A 186 34.47 -40.63 -1.78
N MET A 187 35.14 -39.52 -2.11
CA MET A 187 36.60 -39.47 -2.16
C MET A 187 37.23 -39.62 -0.78
N PHE A 188 36.67 -38.99 0.25
CA PHE A 188 37.13 -39.17 1.63
C PHE A 188 37.06 -40.64 2.07
N LEU A 189 35.94 -41.33 1.81
CA LEU A 189 35.80 -42.77 2.09
C LEU A 189 36.86 -43.61 1.36
N THR A 190 37.16 -43.25 0.12
CA THR A 190 38.17 -43.93 -0.72
C THR A 190 39.58 -43.81 -0.12
N PHE A 191 39.98 -42.63 0.35
CA PHE A 191 41.33 -42.37 0.84
C PHE A 191 41.54 -42.69 2.34
N PHE A 192 40.51 -42.52 3.16
CA PHE A 192 40.61 -42.73 4.62
C PHE A 192 40.11 -44.11 5.09
N GLY A 193 39.49 -44.91 4.21
CA GLY A 193 38.94 -46.24 4.55
C GLY A 193 39.97 -47.34 4.84
N GLY A 194 41.27 -47.05 4.68
CA GLY A 194 42.38 -47.95 5.00
C GLY A 194 42.61 -49.07 3.98
N ASN A 195 43.88 -49.21 3.58
CA ASN A 195 44.42 -50.19 2.64
C ASN A 195 44.00 -49.99 1.16
N LEU A 196 44.76 -49.16 0.44
CA LEU A 196 44.62 -48.87 -1.00
C LEU A 196 44.77 -50.10 -1.93
N GLY A 197 45.08 -51.29 -1.39
CA GLY A 197 45.10 -52.55 -2.14
C GLY A 197 43.71 -53.14 -2.40
N ASP A 198 42.67 -52.65 -1.72
CA ASP A 198 41.30 -53.14 -1.87
C ASP A 198 40.56 -52.40 -3.00
N SER A 199 40.61 -52.98 -4.21
CA SER A 199 40.00 -52.38 -5.41
C SER A 199 38.48 -52.20 -5.29
N GLU A 200 37.80 -53.02 -4.48
CA GLU A 200 36.36 -52.93 -4.28
C GLU A 200 35.96 -51.67 -3.51
N LYS A 201 36.72 -51.31 -2.46
CA LYS A 201 36.48 -50.07 -1.69
C LYS A 201 36.71 -48.81 -2.50
N ILE A 202 37.75 -48.80 -3.33
CA ILE A 202 38.05 -47.67 -4.21
C ILE A 202 36.93 -47.47 -5.22
N LEU A 203 36.47 -48.57 -5.84
CA LEU A 203 35.39 -48.53 -6.82
C LEU A 203 34.06 -48.08 -6.18
N ASN A 204 33.76 -48.53 -4.96
CA ASN A 204 32.58 -48.11 -4.21
C ASN A 204 32.60 -46.62 -3.84
N GLY A 205 33.72 -46.09 -3.32
CA GLY A 205 33.82 -44.68 -2.95
C GLY A 205 33.77 -43.73 -4.16
N MET A 206 34.37 -44.13 -5.29
CA MET A 206 34.21 -43.42 -6.57
C MET A 206 32.76 -43.46 -7.09
N GLY A 207 32.08 -44.61 -6.97
CA GLY A 207 30.68 -44.75 -7.34
C GLY A 207 29.77 -43.82 -6.55
N VAL A 208 29.94 -43.77 -5.22
CA VAL A 208 29.21 -42.87 -4.31
C VAL A 208 29.41 -41.42 -4.75
N ALA A 209 30.64 -41.04 -5.05
CA ALA A 209 30.97 -39.68 -5.48
C ALA A 209 30.23 -39.31 -6.79
N LEU A 210 30.34 -40.14 -7.83
CA LEU A 210 29.71 -39.85 -9.11
C LEU A 210 28.18 -39.77 -9.02
N VAL A 211 27.57 -40.71 -8.30
CA VAL A 211 26.10 -40.81 -8.22
C VAL A 211 25.49 -39.68 -7.40
N THR A 212 26.12 -39.28 -6.30
CA THR A 212 25.62 -38.15 -5.48
C THR A 212 25.65 -36.82 -6.22
N THR A 213 26.71 -36.54 -6.98
CA THR A 213 26.75 -35.34 -7.84
C THR A 213 25.71 -35.38 -8.94
N LEU A 214 25.52 -36.54 -9.59
CA LEU A 214 24.47 -36.70 -10.59
C LEU A 214 23.07 -36.42 -10.00
N ILE A 215 22.76 -36.99 -8.84
CA ILE A 215 21.47 -36.78 -8.16
C ILE A 215 21.28 -35.30 -7.78
N GLY A 216 22.30 -34.65 -7.22
CA GLY A 216 22.24 -33.24 -6.84
C GLY A 216 21.95 -32.32 -8.02
N LEU A 217 22.62 -32.54 -9.15
CA LEU A 217 22.40 -31.77 -10.39
C LEU A 217 21.01 -32.02 -10.97
N VAL A 218 20.54 -33.28 -11.00
CA VAL A 218 19.20 -33.61 -11.50
C VAL A 218 18.12 -32.95 -10.65
N VAL A 219 18.23 -33.01 -9.31
CA VAL A 219 17.28 -32.37 -8.41
C VAL A 219 17.28 -30.86 -8.57
N SER A 220 18.46 -30.24 -8.65
CA SER A 220 18.60 -28.81 -8.92
C SER A 220 17.90 -28.41 -10.23
N LEU A 221 18.12 -29.17 -11.31
CA LEU A 221 17.49 -28.91 -12.60
C LEU A 221 15.95 -29.01 -12.53
N ILE A 222 15.41 -30.01 -11.83
CA ILE A 222 13.97 -30.20 -11.66
C ILE A 222 13.34 -29.02 -10.89
N LEU A 223 13.98 -28.59 -9.79
CA LEU A 223 13.47 -27.48 -8.97
C LEU A 223 13.55 -26.15 -9.71
N ASN A 224 14.63 -25.90 -10.45
CA ASN A 224 14.77 -24.74 -11.32
C ASN A 224 13.70 -24.72 -12.41
N PHE A 225 13.52 -25.81 -13.14
CA PHE A 225 12.49 -25.92 -14.18
C PHE A 225 11.08 -25.66 -13.62
N SER A 226 10.75 -26.27 -12.48
CA SER A 226 9.46 -26.08 -11.80
C SER A 226 9.22 -24.62 -11.44
N THR A 227 10.27 -23.93 -10.96
CA THR A 227 10.20 -22.51 -10.57
C THR A 227 10.05 -21.61 -11.80
N THR A 228 10.78 -21.88 -12.88
CA THR A 228 10.68 -21.14 -14.15
C THR A 228 9.28 -21.22 -14.74
N GLU A 229 8.66 -22.40 -14.75
CA GLU A 229 7.29 -22.57 -15.24
C GLU A 229 6.26 -21.84 -14.37
N LEU A 230 6.38 -21.94 -13.05
CA LEU A 230 5.50 -21.20 -12.13
C LEU A 230 5.61 -19.69 -12.33
N PHE A 231 6.83 -19.17 -12.52
CA PHE A 231 7.05 -17.75 -12.81
C PHE A 231 6.45 -17.33 -14.15
N SER A 232 6.58 -18.16 -15.20
CA SER A 232 5.94 -17.91 -16.48
C SER A 232 4.41 -17.85 -16.35
N MET A 233 3.81 -18.76 -15.58
CA MET A 233 2.38 -18.76 -15.31
C MET A 233 1.95 -17.53 -14.52
N PHE A 234 2.75 -17.10 -13.55
CA PHE A 234 2.51 -15.90 -12.74
C PHE A 234 2.53 -14.62 -13.59
N ASN A 235 3.57 -14.40 -14.39
CA ASN A 235 3.67 -13.19 -15.22
C ASN A 235 2.53 -13.08 -16.23
N ARG A 236 2.16 -14.19 -16.88
CA ARG A 236 1.00 -14.21 -17.78
C ARG A 236 -0.29 -13.81 -17.09
N ARG A 237 -0.43 -14.06 -15.79
CA ARG A 237 -1.59 -13.63 -15.02
C ARG A 237 -1.52 -12.15 -14.68
N LEU A 238 -0.35 -11.66 -14.28
CA LEU A 238 -0.15 -10.23 -14.06
C LEU A 238 -0.50 -9.43 -15.33
N ASP A 239 -0.12 -9.91 -16.51
CA ASP A 239 -0.47 -9.27 -17.79
C ASP A 239 -2.00 -9.19 -17.98
N ILE A 240 -2.71 -10.30 -17.74
CA ILE A 240 -4.18 -10.35 -17.84
C ILE A 240 -4.84 -9.40 -16.83
N ILE A 241 -4.34 -9.37 -15.59
CA ILE A 241 -4.85 -8.49 -14.54
C ILE A 241 -4.63 -7.04 -14.94
N THR A 242 -3.41 -6.69 -15.37
CA THR A 242 -3.02 -5.35 -15.79
C THR A 242 -3.89 -4.87 -16.94
N GLN A 243 -4.03 -5.69 -17.99
CA GLN A 243 -4.85 -5.36 -19.15
C GLN A 243 -6.32 -5.11 -18.76
N LYS A 244 -6.88 -5.94 -17.88
CA LYS A 244 -8.28 -5.81 -17.48
C LYS A 244 -8.52 -4.63 -16.54
N SER A 245 -7.55 -4.33 -15.67
CA SER A 245 -7.57 -3.11 -14.85
C SER A 245 -7.46 -1.85 -15.71
N ASP A 246 -6.61 -1.84 -16.74
CA ASP A 246 -6.54 -0.72 -17.68
C ASP A 246 -7.85 -0.50 -18.45
N GLU A 247 -8.56 -1.57 -18.83
CA GLU A 247 -9.89 -1.46 -19.44
C GLU A 247 -10.88 -0.72 -18.52
N LEU A 248 -10.93 -1.09 -17.24
CA LEU A 248 -11.78 -0.39 -16.26
C LEU A 248 -11.32 1.06 -16.07
N ARG A 249 -10.01 1.30 -15.95
CA ARG A 249 -9.45 2.65 -15.77
C ARG A 249 -9.85 3.57 -16.93
N LEU A 250 -9.77 3.09 -18.17
CA LEU A 250 -10.19 3.85 -19.35
C LEU A 250 -11.70 4.16 -19.32
N ARG A 251 -12.54 3.22 -18.89
CA ARG A 251 -13.98 3.46 -18.73
C ARG A 251 -14.28 4.52 -17.67
N LEU A 252 -13.59 4.48 -16.53
CA LEU A 252 -13.75 5.49 -15.47
C LEU A 252 -13.29 6.88 -15.94
N LEU A 253 -12.26 6.93 -16.78
CA LEU A 253 -11.77 8.17 -17.38
C LEU A 253 -12.77 8.76 -18.39
N GLU A 254 -13.42 7.91 -19.19
CA GLU A 254 -14.52 8.31 -20.06
C GLU A 254 -15.68 8.91 -19.26
N LEU A 255 -16.10 8.24 -18.18
CA LEU A 255 -17.15 8.73 -17.28
C LEU A 255 -16.77 10.07 -16.62
N GLU A 256 -15.50 10.24 -16.22
CA GLU A 256 -15.02 11.50 -15.67
C GLU A 256 -15.12 12.63 -16.71
N ARG A 257 -14.75 12.36 -17.95
CA ARG A 257 -14.83 13.33 -19.06
C ARG A 257 -16.28 13.71 -19.36
N THR A 258 -17.17 12.74 -19.51
CA THR A 258 -18.61 12.98 -19.73
C THR A 258 -19.22 13.81 -18.60
N ARG A 259 -18.85 13.53 -17.34
CA ARG A 259 -19.31 14.31 -16.18
C ARG A 259 -18.80 15.76 -16.26
N LYS A 260 -17.53 15.97 -16.59
CA LYS A 260 -16.94 17.32 -16.76
C LYS A 260 -17.61 18.10 -17.89
N ASP A 261 -17.87 17.45 -19.02
CA ASP A 261 -18.54 18.06 -20.17
C ASP A 261 -19.98 18.48 -19.81
N PHE A 262 -20.73 17.60 -19.13
CA PHE A 262 -22.09 17.90 -18.66
C PHE A 262 -22.12 19.06 -17.65
N LEU A 263 -21.20 19.08 -16.68
CA LEU A 263 -21.09 20.20 -15.74
C LEU A 263 -20.71 21.51 -16.45
N GLY A 264 -19.83 21.46 -17.45
CA GLY A 264 -19.47 22.63 -18.26
C GLY A 264 -20.65 23.19 -19.06
N GLU A 265 -21.45 22.31 -19.67
CA GLU A 265 -22.68 22.68 -20.40
C GLU A 265 -23.74 23.29 -19.47
N ALA A 266 -23.92 22.71 -18.27
CA ALA A 266 -24.85 23.21 -17.26
C ALA A 266 -24.45 24.60 -16.75
N LEU A 267 -23.15 24.83 -16.49
CA LEU A 267 -22.63 26.13 -16.09
C LEU A 267 -22.84 27.20 -17.17
N ARG A 268 -22.64 26.83 -18.46
CA ARG A 268 -22.92 27.73 -19.59
C ARG A 268 -24.39 28.11 -19.73
N ARG A 269 -25.34 27.21 -19.39
CA ARG A 269 -26.77 27.53 -19.38
C ARG A 269 -27.14 28.52 -18.28
N VAL A 270 -26.57 28.36 -17.09
CA VAL A 270 -26.79 29.30 -15.97
C VAL A 270 -26.25 30.69 -16.31
N GLU A 271 -25.16 30.78 -17.06
CA GLU A 271 -24.54 32.05 -17.48
C GLU A 271 -25.26 32.74 -18.66
N HIS A 272 -26.23 32.08 -19.29
CA HIS A 272 -27.02 32.65 -20.41
C HIS A 272 -28.48 32.94 -20.04
N GLU A 273 -28.86 32.80 -18.78
CA GLU A 273 -30.20 33.16 -18.30
C GLU A 273 -30.21 34.63 -17.83
N PRO A 274 -30.88 35.57 -18.53
CA PRO A 274 -30.90 36.97 -18.14
C PRO A 274 -31.76 37.14 -16.88
N THR A 275 -31.12 37.43 -15.75
CA THR A 275 -31.79 37.85 -14.52
C THR A 275 -32.60 39.13 -14.77
N ARG A 276 -33.92 39.00 -14.90
CA ARG A 276 -34.87 40.13 -14.93
C ARG A 276 -35.22 40.51 -13.49
N PRO A 277 -34.95 41.75 -13.02
CA PRO A 277 -35.39 42.18 -11.71
C PRO A 277 -36.92 42.35 -11.71
N LYS A 278 -37.60 41.68 -10.77
CA LYS A 278 -39.04 41.86 -10.53
C LYS A 278 -39.22 43.14 -9.70
N VAL A 279 -39.57 44.25 -10.38
CA VAL A 279 -39.92 45.52 -9.74
C VAL A 279 -41.29 45.37 -9.06
N LEU A 280 -41.34 45.55 -7.73
CA LEU A 280 -42.58 45.79 -6.99
C LEU A 280 -42.93 47.29 -7.09
N PRO A 281 -44.20 47.67 -7.31
CA PRO A 281 -44.58 49.07 -7.47
C PRO A 281 -44.59 49.82 -6.11
N SER A 282 -44.01 51.03 -6.12
CA SER A 282 -44.12 51.99 -5.02
C SER A 282 -45.52 52.61 -5.01
N ALA A 283 -46.23 52.48 -3.89
CA ALA A 283 -47.42 53.27 -3.61
C ALA A 283 -47.08 54.35 -2.56
N SER A 284 -47.21 55.62 -2.96
CA SER A 284 -47.19 56.78 -2.07
C SER A 284 -48.43 56.78 -1.16
N PRO A 285 -48.35 57.13 0.13
CA PRO A 285 -49.54 57.36 0.91
C PRO A 285 -49.97 58.83 0.80
N THR A 286 -51.21 59.00 0.38
CA THR A 286 -51.99 60.24 0.42
C THR A 286 -52.30 60.60 1.87
N VAL A 287 -51.97 61.82 2.28
CA VAL A 287 -52.32 62.37 3.60
C VAL A 287 -53.83 62.61 3.67
N ARG A 288 -54.52 61.91 4.58
CA ARG A 288 -55.89 62.21 4.98
C ARG A 288 -55.89 62.56 6.46
N LYS A 289 -56.27 63.79 6.80
CA LYS A 289 -56.54 64.26 8.17
C LYS A 289 -57.92 63.76 8.59
N GLU A 290 -58.04 63.12 9.76
CA GLU A 290 -59.19 63.21 10.68
C GLU A 290 -58.97 62.40 11.98
N PRO A 291 -59.77 62.62 13.06
CA PRO A 291 -59.42 63.40 14.25
C PRO A 291 -59.10 62.55 15.49
N GLU A 292 -58.61 63.19 16.56
CA GLU A 292 -58.35 62.58 17.87
C GLU A 292 -59.56 61.81 18.43
N PRO A 293 -59.30 60.70 19.13
CA PRO A 293 -59.97 60.50 20.41
C PRO A 293 -59.04 60.03 21.53
N HIS A 294 -59.16 60.75 22.64
CA HIS A 294 -59.15 60.27 24.02
C HIS A 294 -57.88 59.59 24.56
N LEU A 295 -57.15 60.40 25.36
CA LEU A 295 -56.17 59.97 26.35
C LEU A 295 -56.67 58.78 27.18
N GLN A 296 -55.96 57.66 27.08
CA GLN A 296 -55.81 56.71 28.18
C GLN A 296 -54.38 56.86 28.73
N PRO A 297 -54.18 56.73 30.04
CA PRO A 297 -52.91 57.06 30.68
C PRO A 297 -51.80 56.16 30.14
N VAL A 298 -50.75 56.79 29.62
CA VAL A 298 -49.50 56.14 29.23
C VAL A 298 -48.95 55.40 30.44
N LYS A 299 -49.00 54.07 30.41
CA LYS A 299 -48.17 53.24 31.29
C LYS A 299 -46.72 53.56 30.91
N GLU A 300 -45.97 54.07 31.87
CA GLU A 300 -44.53 54.38 31.80
C GLU A 300 -43.81 53.41 30.84
N PRO A 301 -43.09 53.91 29.80
CA PRO A 301 -42.30 53.03 28.97
C PRO A 301 -41.25 52.39 29.88
N ALA A 302 -41.30 51.05 29.99
CA ALA A 302 -40.29 50.29 30.69
C ALA A 302 -38.91 50.73 30.20
N PRO A 303 -37.92 50.89 31.10
CA PRO A 303 -36.60 51.40 30.75
C PRO A 303 -36.02 50.61 29.58
N ILE A 304 -35.45 51.31 28.60
CA ILE A 304 -34.78 50.68 27.44
C ILE A 304 -33.51 50.02 27.96
N ILE A 305 -33.61 48.74 28.32
CA ILE A 305 -32.47 47.95 28.78
C ILE A 305 -31.63 47.59 27.55
N LEU A 306 -30.53 48.33 27.32
CA LEU A 306 -29.62 48.06 26.21
C LEU A 306 -28.72 46.85 26.54
N PRO A 307 -28.79 45.74 25.78
CA PRO A 307 -27.96 44.56 26.00
C PRO A 307 -26.51 44.80 25.55
N ARG A 308 -25.56 44.21 26.27
CA ARG A 308 -24.12 44.19 25.96
C ARG A 308 -23.59 42.77 25.95
N LEU A 309 -22.66 42.49 25.05
CA LEU A 309 -21.99 41.20 24.94
C LEU A 309 -20.70 41.21 25.78
N ARG A 310 -20.59 40.29 26.74
CA ARG A 310 -19.38 40.06 27.54
C ARG A 310 -18.82 38.68 27.24
N VAL A 311 -17.62 38.60 26.66
CA VAL A 311 -16.98 37.31 26.38
C VAL A 311 -16.29 36.80 27.65
N LEU A 312 -16.58 35.55 28.03
CA LEU A 312 -16.05 34.89 29.23
C LEU A 312 -14.99 33.82 28.91
N ALA A 313 -14.85 33.43 27.63
CA ALA A 313 -13.91 32.39 27.21
C ALA A 313 -12.52 32.96 26.88
N LYS A 314 -11.47 32.26 27.34
CA LYS A 314 -10.07 32.51 26.96
C LYS A 314 -9.76 31.71 25.68
N MET A 315 -9.79 32.38 24.53
CA MET A 315 -9.45 31.75 23.25
C MET A 315 -7.94 31.56 23.12
N PRO A 316 -7.45 30.38 22.69
CA PRO A 316 -6.05 30.19 22.39
C PRO A 316 -5.65 30.92 21.10
N GLU A 317 -4.40 31.36 21.01
CA GLU A 317 -3.86 31.98 19.79
C GLU A 317 -3.68 30.94 18.66
N LYS A 318 -3.38 29.69 19.03
CA LYS A 318 -3.18 28.56 18.12
C LYS A 318 -3.97 27.32 18.54
N ILE A 319 -4.51 26.59 17.58
CA ILE A 319 -5.20 25.32 17.78
C ILE A 319 -4.81 24.31 16.70
N GLN A 320 -4.75 23.02 17.04
CA GLN A 320 -4.43 21.97 16.08
C GLN A 320 -5.59 21.71 15.11
N ALA A 321 -5.26 21.36 13.86
CA ALA A 321 -6.23 21.00 12.85
C ALA A 321 -7.13 19.82 13.31
N GLY A 322 -8.44 19.98 13.19
CA GLY A 322 -9.44 19.01 13.63
C GLY A 322 -9.59 18.86 15.14
N ALA A 323 -9.02 19.76 15.96
CA ALA A 323 -9.22 19.75 17.40
C ALA A 323 -10.48 20.51 17.82
N HIS A 324 -11.03 20.11 18.97
CA HIS A 324 -12.10 20.84 19.66
C HIS A 324 -11.49 21.82 20.67
N LEU A 325 -12.18 22.94 20.94
CA LEU A 325 -11.77 23.82 22.03
C LEU A 325 -11.89 23.08 23.39
N PRO A 326 -10.89 23.15 24.30
CA PRO A 326 -10.91 22.41 25.56
C PRO A 326 -11.98 22.87 26.56
N ALA A 327 -12.49 24.09 26.40
CA ALA A 327 -13.69 24.58 27.07
C ALA A 327 -14.59 25.25 26.02
N PRO A 328 -15.92 25.14 26.13
CA PRO A 328 -16.80 25.75 25.13
C PRO A 328 -16.64 27.27 25.15
N LEU A 329 -16.87 27.89 23.99
CA LEU A 329 -16.87 29.34 23.83
C LEU A 329 -18.07 29.92 24.60
N LYS A 330 -17.79 30.50 25.76
CA LYS A 330 -18.79 31.13 26.64
C LYS A 330 -18.83 32.64 26.45
N VAL A 331 -20.04 33.15 26.25
CA VAL A 331 -20.35 34.58 26.29
C VAL A 331 -21.54 34.82 27.20
N GLN A 332 -21.64 36.00 27.79
CA GLN A 332 -22.74 36.42 28.63
C GLN A 332 -23.35 37.70 28.06
N VAL A 333 -24.67 37.73 27.97
CA VAL A 333 -25.42 38.92 27.61
C VAL A 333 -25.87 39.59 28.90
N VAL A 334 -25.48 40.85 29.08
CA VAL A 334 -25.77 41.64 30.29
C VAL A 334 -26.40 42.98 29.93
N SER A 335 -27.16 43.58 30.85
CA SER A 335 -27.64 44.96 30.75
C SER A 335 -26.50 45.96 31.00
N GLN A 336 -26.79 47.26 30.82
CA GLN A 336 -25.85 48.33 31.17
C GLN A 336 -25.42 48.28 32.65
N ASP A 337 -26.32 47.84 33.54
CA ASP A 337 -26.08 47.72 34.98
C ASP A 337 -25.41 46.40 35.37
N GLY A 338 -25.09 45.54 34.39
CA GLY A 338 -24.41 44.26 34.59
C GLY A 338 -25.34 43.09 34.93
N ALA A 339 -26.65 43.29 34.96
CA ALA A 339 -27.61 42.20 35.20
C ALA A 339 -27.69 41.26 33.98
N PRO A 340 -27.75 39.93 34.15
CA PRO A 340 -27.84 38.99 33.03
C PRO A 340 -29.16 39.12 32.28
N LEU A 341 -29.12 39.04 30.96
CA LEU A 341 -30.29 39.12 30.09
C LEU A 341 -30.56 37.77 29.41
N HIS A 342 -31.72 37.19 29.71
CA HIS A 342 -32.13 35.90 29.16
C HIS A 342 -32.79 36.02 27.78
N ARG A 343 -32.80 34.92 27.02
CA ARG A 343 -33.45 34.79 25.70
C ARG A 343 -32.98 35.79 24.64
N GLN A 344 -31.82 36.42 24.85
CA GLN A 344 -31.20 37.28 23.85
C GLN A 344 -30.49 36.43 22.79
N PRO A 345 -30.79 36.61 21.49
CA PRO A 345 -30.15 35.87 20.40
C PRO A 345 -28.73 36.37 20.14
N VAL A 346 -27.76 35.45 20.24
CA VAL A 346 -26.35 35.69 19.91
C VAL A 346 -25.99 34.86 18.69
N ALA A 347 -25.55 35.54 17.64
CA ALA A 347 -25.05 34.92 16.42
C ALA A 347 -23.55 34.67 16.52
N PHE A 348 -23.15 33.45 16.17
CA PHE A 348 -21.79 32.95 16.02
C PHE A 348 -21.53 32.80 14.52
N VAL A 349 -20.53 33.49 14.00
CA VAL A 349 -20.24 33.50 12.56
C VAL A 349 -18.74 33.33 12.32
N ILE A 350 -18.36 32.35 11.51
CA ILE A 350 -17.01 32.26 10.97
C ILE A 350 -16.93 33.19 9.75
N THR A 351 -16.20 34.29 9.90
CA THR A 351 -16.03 35.30 8.84
C THR A 351 -14.95 34.92 7.85
N LYS A 352 -13.97 34.10 8.28
CA LYS A 352 -12.89 33.57 7.43
C LYS A 352 -12.41 32.22 7.95
N GLY A 353 -12.08 31.31 7.03
CA GLY A 353 -11.66 29.94 7.35
C GLY A 353 -12.84 28.95 7.41
N LYS A 354 -12.54 27.67 7.41
CA LYS A 354 -13.47 26.53 7.28
C LYS A 354 -13.86 25.89 8.61
N SER A 355 -13.41 26.44 9.74
CA SER A 355 -13.82 25.98 11.06
C SER A 355 -15.33 26.08 11.26
N THR A 356 -15.84 25.37 12.26
CA THR A 356 -17.29 25.23 12.48
C THR A 356 -17.64 25.33 13.96
N PHE A 357 -18.93 25.53 14.23
CA PHE A 357 -19.54 25.57 15.54
C PHE A 357 -20.49 24.38 15.71
N GLY A 358 -20.56 23.81 16.92
CA GLY A 358 -21.52 22.76 17.30
C GLY A 358 -21.62 21.63 16.27
N ASP A 359 -22.78 21.52 15.62
CA ASP A 359 -23.14 20.48 14.64
C ASP A 359 -22.43 20.58 13.29
N GLY A 360 -21.39 21.40 13.16
CA GLY A 360 -20.60 21.54 11.92
C GLY A 360 -21.00 22.74 11.05
N GLU A 361 -21.76 23.69 11.59
CA GLU A 361 -22.19 24.88 10.86
C GLU A 361 -21.17 26.02 10.97
N ARG A 362 -21.06 26.84 9.91
CA ARG A 362 -20.20 28.05 9.91
C ARG A 362 -20.90 29.26 10.52
N GLN A 363 -22.20 29.17 10.71
CA GLN A 363 -23.00 30.17 11.41
C GLN A 363 -24.08 29.48 12.23
N THR A 364 -24.22 29.88 13.50
CA THR A 364 -25.31 29.43 14.36
C THR A 364 -25.81 30.59 15.22
N THR A 365 -27.06 30.53 15.65
CA THR A 365 -27.64 31.51 16.58
C THR A 365 -28.20 30.77 17.77
N MET A 366 -27.82 31.21 18.96
CA MET A 366 -28.25 30.60 20.21
C MET A 366 -28.83 31.65 21.15
N LEU A 367 -29.77 31.22 21.98
CA LEU A 367 -30.44 32.08 22.95
C LEU A 367 -29.72 32.03 24.30
N ALA A 368 -29.56 33.20 24.92
CA ALA A 368 -29.04 33.30 26.29
C ALA A 368 -29.92 32.56 27.30
N LYS A 369 -29.28 31.78 28.18
CA LYS A 369 -29.94 31.06 29.29
C LYS A 369 -30.42 32.06 30.37
N GLU A 370 -31.04 31.56 31.44
CA GLU A 370 -31.53 32.39 32.55
C GLU A 370 -30.42 33.23 33.22
N ASN A 371 -29.19 32.71 33.25
CA ASN A 371 -28.00 33.42 33.75
C ASN A 371 -27.35 34.35 32.70
N GLY A 372 -27.99 34.56 31.56
CA GLY A 372 -27.50 35.37 30.45
C GLY A 372 -26.39 34.71 29.63
N GLU A 373 -25.98 33.47 29.94
CA GLU A 373 -24.87 32.81 29.24
C GLU A 373 -25.32 32.10 27.96
N VAL A 374 -24.43 32.11 26.98
CA VAL A 374 -24.48 31.32 25.75
C VAL A 374 -23.15 30.58 25.63
N SER A 375 -23.23 29.29 25.27
CA SER A 375 -22.08 28.39 25.18
C SER A 375 -22.11 27.68 23.84
N CYS A 376 -21.03 27.73 23.07
CA CYS A 376 -20.89 27.03 21.81
C CYS A 376 -19.63 26.17 21.78
N ASP A 377 -19.72 24.97 21.23
CA ASP A 377 -18.53 24.20 20.89
C ASP A 377 -17.93 24.73 19.59
N PHE A 378 -16.60 24.83 19.55
CA PHE A 378 -15.85 25.22 18.37
C PHE A 378 -14.99 24.04 17.90
N ILE A 379 -15.04 23.77 16.59
CA ILE A 379 -14.32 22.70 15.94
C ILE A 379 -13.40 23.31 14.88
N ALA A 380 -12.10 23.16 15.06
CA ALA A 380 -11.09 23.65 14.14
C ALA A 380 -11.16 22.91 12.80
N SER A 381 -10.92 23.63 11.70
CA SER A 381 -10.78 23.05 10.36
C SER A 381 -9.76 21.90 10.32
N LEU A 382 -9.99 20.94 9.41
CA LEU A 382 -9.04 19.86 9.14
C LEU A 382 -7.78 20.35 8.40
N THR A 383 -7.77 21.56 7.85
CA THR A 383 -6.64 22.15 7.15
C THR A 383 -6.10 23.37 7.88
N PRO A 384 -4.77 23.57 7.96
CA PRO A 384 -4.15 24.76 8.52
C PRO A 384 -4.66 26.02 7.84
N GLU A 385 -5.04 27.02 8.63
CA GLU A 385 -5.61 28.27 8.15
C GLU A 385 -5.60 29.34 9.25
N ILE A 386 -5.86 30.59 8.85
CA ILE A 386 -6.25 31.63 9.78
C ILE A 386 -7.78 31.66 9.84
N CYS A 387 -8.33 31.37 11.01
CA CYS A 387 -9.76 31.46 11.27
C CYS A 387 -10.07 32.82 11.91
N GLU A 388 -11.01 33.56 11.34
CA GLU A 388 -11.58 34.76 11.95
C GLU A 388 -13.05 34.48 12.24
N MET A 389 -13.48 34.82 13.45
CA MET A 389 -14.86 34.63 13.88
C MET A 389 -15.41 35.88 14.54
N ARG A 390 -16.72 36.04 14.44
CA ARG A 390 -17.48 37.15 14.98
C ARG A 390 -18.65 36.64 15.81
N LEU A 391 -18.82 37.22 16.99
CA LEU A 391 -19.94 37.05 17.90
C LEU A 391 -20.72 38.36 17.90
N ALA A 392 -22.03 38.33 17.69
CA ALA A 392 -22.84 39.54 17.73
C ALA A 392 -24.23 39.28 18.31
N LEU A 393 -24.76 40.27 19.03
CA LEU A 393 -26.18 40.30 19.39
C LEU A 393 -27.00 40.57 18.13
N VAL A 394 -27.96 39.69 17.81
CA VAL A 394 -28.78 39.83 16.58
C VAL A 394 -29.62 41.10 16.63
N ASN A 395 -30.12 41.44 17.82
CA ASN A 395 -30.97 42.61 18.04
C ASN A 395 -30.17 43.93 18.14
N GLU A 396 -28.85 43.85 18.35
CA GLU A 396 -27.95 45.01 18.54
C GLU A 396 -26.64 44.76 17.79
N PRO A 397 -26.62 44.86 16.46
CA PRO A 397 -25.49 44.43 15.62
C PRO A 397 -24.20 45.22 15.89
N ASN A 398 -24.29 46.40 16.50
CA ASN A 398 -23.12 47.19 16.93
C ASN A 398 -22.38 46.56 18.11
N GLN A 399 -23.05 45.69 18.89
CA GLN A 399 -22.44 44.90 19.96
C GLN A 399 -21.86 43.62 19.37
N GLN A 400 -20.60 43.70 18.93
CA GLN A 400 -19.86 42.60 18.34
C GLN A 400 -18.50 42.40 18.99
N TRP A 401 -18.05 41.15 18.99
CA TRP A 401 -16.70 40.76 19.33
C TRP A 401 -16.11 39.93 18.19
N GLN A 402 -14.82 40.12 17.92
CA GLN A 402 -14.12 39.39 16.87
C GLN A 402 -12.81 38.84 17.43
N THR A 403 -12.39 37.69 16.90
CA THR A 403 -11.10 37.11 17.22
C THR A 403 -10.49 36.41 16.01
N ARG A 404 -9.18 36.21 16.10
CA ARG A 404 -8.36 35.52 15.12
C ARG A 404 -7.64 34.37 15.81
N ILE A 405 -7.73 33.18 15.24
CA ILE A 405 -7.05 31.97 15.71
C ILE A 405 -6.28 31.36 14.55
N GLU A 406 -5.05 30.94 14.80
CA GLU A 406 -4.25 30.19 13.84
C GLU A 406 -4.50 28.68 14.02
N ILE A 407 -4.93 28.02 12.95
CA ILE A 407 -5.05 26.58 12.90
C ILE A 407 -3.75 26.03 12.34
N VAL A 408 -3.04 25.27 13.16
CA VAL A 408 -1.75 24.68 12.82
C VAL A 408 -1.88 23.18 12.58
N PRO A 409 -0.97 22.56 11.80
CA PRO A 409 -0.90 21.11 11.69
C PRO A 409 -0.80 20.44 13.06
N GLY A 410 -1.35 19.22 13.16
CA GLY A 410 -1.15 18.35 14.33
C GLY A 410 0.29 17.84 14.44
N PRO A 411 0.59 17.04 15.49
CA PRO A 411 1.90 16.40 15.62
C PRO A 411 2.22 15.51 14.40
N PRO A 412 3.50 15.40 14.02
CA PRO A 412 3.92 14.57 12.90
C PRO A 412 3.58 13.09 13.19
N SER A 413 2.91 12.44 12.24
CA SER A 413 2.43 11.07 12.43
C SER A 413 2.65 10.17 11.21
N ARG A 414 2.97 10.76 10.05
CA ARG A 414 3.22 10.02 8.81
C ARG A 414 4.41 10.61 8.08
N GLY A 415 5.24 9.74 7.52
CA GLY A 415 6.33 10.09 6.62
C GLY A 415 6.27 9.24 5.36
N ARG A 416 6.67 9.80 4.23
CA ARG A 416 6.85 9.07 2.97
C ARG A 416 8.01 9.66 2.18
N ILE A 417 8.53 8.87 1.24
CA ILE A 417 9.48 9.37 0.23
C ILE A 417 8.69 10.28 -0.72
N GLU A 418 9.18 11.50 -0.93
CA GLU A 418 8.61 12.44 -1.90
C GLU A 418 9.37 12.38 -3.24
N GLY A 419 10.68 12.10 -3.21
CA GLY A 419 11.50 11.99 -4.43
C GLY A 419 12.94 11.55 -4.18
N GLY A 420 13.67 11.28 -5.27
CA GLY A 420 15.09 10.93 -5.25
C GLY A 420 15.43 9.48 -4.90
N ASN A 421 14.45 8.58 -4.79
CA ASN A 421 14.73 7.16 -4.57
C ASN A 421 15.09 6.41 -5.87
N ASP A 422 15.77 5.27 -5.74
CA ASP A 422 16.09 4.31 -6.81
C ASP A 422 16.89 4.91 -7.97
N GLN A 423 17.75 5.89 -7.68
CA GLN A 423 18.60 6.54 -8.66
C GLN A 423 19.84 5.71 -9.03
N ALA A 424 20.47 6.05 -10.15
CA ALA A 424 21.75 5.48 -10.54
C ALA A 424 22.71 6.56 -11.06
N GLY A 425 24.00 6.39 -10.80
CA GLY A 425 25.06 7.30 -11.23
C GLY A 425 26.41 6.61 -11.27
N LYS A 426 27.45 7.32 -11.72
CA LYS A 426 28.83 6.82 -11.66
C LYS A 426 29.34 6.82 -10.22
N VAL A 427 30.34 5.98 -9.92
CA VAL A 427 31.06 6.04 -8.62
C VAL A 427 31.54 7.46 -8.32
N GLY A 428 31.35 7.92 -7.08
CA GLY A 428 31.70 9.29 -6.67
C GLY A 428 30.80 10.40 -7.23
N GLN A 429 29.76 10.09 -8.02
CA GLN A 429 28.88 11.09 -8.60
C GLN A 429 27.80 11.53 -7.61
N THR A 430 27.55 12.84 -7.55
CA THR A 430 26.37 13.41 -6.89
C THR A 430 25.10 13.07 -7.68
N LEU A 431 24.11 12.50 -7.01
CA LEU A 431 22.82 12.15 -7.61
C LEU A 431 22.12 13.38 -8.21
N SER A 432 21.39 13.19 -9.31
CA SER A 432 20.74 14.30 -10.01
C SER A 432 19.54 14.83 -9.24
N ASP A 433 18.74 13.93 -8.66
CA ASP A 433 17.61 14.32 -7.81
C ASP A 433 18.02 14.24 -6.33
N PRO A 434 17.68 15.23 -5.50
CA PRO A 434 17.92 15.15 -4.07
C PRO A 434 17.02 14.09 -3.41
N LEU A 435 17.54 13.42 -2.38
CA LEU A 435 16.73 12.52 -1.56
C LEU A 435 15.76 13.37 -0.75
N SER A 436 14.45 13.15 -0.90
CA SER A 436 13.45 13.96 -0.22
C SER A 436 12.36 13.13 0.44
N VAL A 437 11.98 13.54 1.64
CA VAL A 437 10.88 12.96 2.42
C VAL A 437 9.82 14.03 2.68
N LYS A 438 8.57 13.60 2.82
CA LYS A 438 7.44 14.44 3.21
C LYS A 438 6.84 13.95 4.52
N VAL A 439 6.68 14.86 5.47
CA VAL A 439 6.11 14.62 6.80
C VAL A 439 4.75 15.26 6.92
N MET A 440 3.78 14.50 7.43
CA MET A 440 2.38 14.91 7.56
C MET A 440 1.80 14.54 8.93
N ASP A 441 0.76 15.27 9.34
CA ASP A 441 -0.08 14.96 10.49
C ASP A 441 -1.15 13.90 10.14
N ARG A 442 -1.98 13.54 11.14
CA ARG A 442 -3.05 12.54 10.99
C ARG A 442 -4.15 12.97 9.99
N CYS A 443 -4.27 14.26 9.73
CA CYS A 443 -5.23 14.88 8.83
C CYS A 443 -4.63 15.10 7.42
N ASN A 444 -3.45 14.55 7.13
CA ASN A 444 -2.67 14.73 5.91
C ASN A 444 -2.20 16.18 5.66
N ASN A 445 -2.08 17.00 6.70
CA ASN A 445 -1.48 18.33 6.58
C ASN A 445 0.04 18.24 6.66
N PRO A 446 0.77 19.00 5.84
CA PRO A 446 2.23 19.04 5.93
C PRO A 446 2.69 19.63 7.25
N VAL A 447 3.70 19.00 7.88
CA VAL A 447 4.26 19.46 9.17
C VAL A 447 5.65 20.04 8.94
N ALA A 448 5.78 21.34 9.16
CA ALA A 448 7.04 22.08 9.05
C ALA A 448 7.88 21.99 10.34
N GLY A 449 9.20 22.14 10.23
CA GLY A 449 10.13 22.18 11.35
C GLY A 449 10.51 20.83 11.96
N VAL A 450 10.07 19.72 11.37
CA VAL A 450 10.45 18.36 11.80
C VAL A 450 11.91 18.12 11.41
N ARG A 451 12.74 17.71 12.38
CA ARG A 451 14.13 17.34 12.10
C ARG A 451 14.18 15.92 11.54
N VAL A 452 14.74 15.80 10.35
CA VAL A 452 14.96 14.53 9.64
C VAL A 452 16.45 14.28 9.58
N ASN A 453 16.88 13.18 10.17
CA ASN A 453 18.27 12.75 10.19
C ASN A 453 18.52 11.71 9.10
N PHE A 454 19.34 12.06 8.11
CA PHE A 454 19.74 11.18 7.04
C PHE A 454 21.11 10.57 7.38
N ARG A 455 21.21 9.25 7.42
CA ARG A 455 22.48 8.54 7.61
C ARG A 455 22.78 7.62 6.45
N VAL A 456 24.05 7.51 6.10
CA VAL A 456 24.51 6.51 5.13
C VAL A 456 24.56 5.15 5.80
N ALA A 457 23.75 4.21 5.32
CA ALA A 457 23.70 2.83 5.83
C ALA A 457 24.62 1.89 5.04
N LEU A 458 24.69 2.04 3.71
CA LEU A 458 25.51 1.21 2.83
C LEU A 458 26.13 2.03 1.69
N GLY A 459 27.20 1.52 1.10
CA GLY A 459 27.81 2.08 -0.12
C GLY A 459 28.91 3.12 0.10
N ARG A 460 29.12 3.60 1.33
CA ARG A 460 30.17 4.59 1.70
C ARG A 460 30.09 5.91 0.90
N GLY A 461 28.89 6.29 0.45
CA GLY A 461 28.63 7.62 -0.06
C GLY A 461 28.64 8.69 1.03
N SER A 462 28.34 9.93 0.65
CA SER A 462 28.43 11.09 1.55
C SER A 462 27.40 12.17 1.22
N PHE A 463 27.15 13.04 2.19
CA PHE A 463 26.41 14.29 2.05
C PHE A 463 27.37 15.48 1.90
N GLU A 464 26.86 16.70 2.07
CA GLU A 464 27.67 17.92 2.10
C GLU A 464 28.85 17.81 3.09
N LYS A 465 29.99 18.40 2.73
CA LYS A 465 31.24 18.34 3.51
C LYS A 465 31.74 16.92 3.82
N GLN A 466 31.40 15.94 2.98
CA GLN A 466 31.82 14.53 3.14
C GLN A 466 31.26 13.87 4.42
N ALA A 467 30.15 14.40 4.96
CA ALA A 467 29.51 13.81 6.14
C ALA A 467 28.79 12.49 5.80
N THR A 468 28.79 11.54 6.73
CA THR A 468 28.01 10.28 6.62
C THR A 468 26.64 10.39 7.28
N GLU A 469 26.35 11.53 7.91
CA GLU A 469 25.10 11.84 8.59
C GLU A 469 24.80 13.33 8.45
N ILE A 470 23.53 13.68 8.26
CA ILE A 470 23.10 15.08 8.19
C ILE A 470 21.64 15.23 8.61
N THR A 471 21.38 16.26 9.41
CA THR A 471 20.03 16.65 9.80
C THR A 471 19.52 17.79 8.92
N LYS A 472 18.33 17.64 8.35
CA LYS A 472 17.59 18.69 7.64
C LYS A 472 16.21 18.88 8.28
N THR A 473 15.68 20.10 8.26
CA THR A 473 14.35 20.39 8.78
C THR A 473 13.32 20.45 7.66
N THR A 474 12.10 19.98 7.93
CA THR A 474 11.02 20.09 6.94
C THR A 474 10.60 21.55 6.72
N ASN A 475 10.38 21.93 5.47
CA ASN A 475 9.92 23.26 5.08
C ASN A 475 8.40 23.43 5.28
N ALA A 476 7.83 24.56 4.85
CA ALA A 476 6.39 24.85 4.95
C ALA A 476 5.48 23.80 4.26
N ASN A 477 6.01 23.08 3.26
CA ASN A 477 5.30 22.00 2.57
C ASN A 477 5.52 20.62 3.24
N GLY A 478 6.19 20.60 4.41
CA GLY A 478 6.51 19.38 5.14
C GLY A 478 7.63 18.57 4.50
N ILE A 479 8.42 19.15 3.61
CA ILE A 479 9.46 18.44 2.85
C ILE A 479 10.84 18.73 3.42
N ALA A 480 11.62 17.68 3.67
CA ALA A 480 13.06 17.77 3.95
C ALA A 480 13.84 17.07 2.83
N GLU A 481 14.88 17.73 2.33
CA GLU A 481 15.66 17.26 1.19
C GLU A 481 17.17 17.34 1.45
N VAL A 482 17.92 16.38 0.90
CA VAL A 482 19.37 16.32 1.01
C VAL A 482 20.00 15.87 -0.30
N GLN A 483 21.11 16.50 -0.65
CA GLN A 483 21.94 16.08 -1.77
C GLN A 483 22.86 14.93 -1.36
N TYR A 484 22.86 13.84 -2.13
CA TYR A 484 23.67 12.65 -1.85
C TYR A 484 24.69 12.37 -2.95
N THR A 485 25.92 12.02 -2.56
CA THR A 485 27.01 11.61 -3.44
C THR A 485 27.29 10.13 -3.26
N LEU A 486 27.31 9.38 -4.36
CA LEU A 486 27.56 7.94 -4.37
C LEU A 486 28.99 7.63 -3.90
N GLY A 487 29.15 6.48 -3.25
CA GLY A 487 30.46 6.06 -2.76
C GLY A 487 31.50 5.75 -3.84
N PRO A 488 32.76 5.52 -3.45
CA PRO A 488 33.89 5.34 -4.36
C PRO A 488 33.92 3.95 -5.04
N ALA A 489 33.06 3.01 -4.63
CA ALA A 489 32.97 1.68 -5.18
C ALA A 489 31.61 1.44 -5.85
N GLY A 490 31.59 0.65 -6.92
CA GLY A 490 30.35 0.24 -7.58
C GLY A 490 29.49 -0.65 -6.68
N GLY A 491 28.17 -0.59 -6.88
CA GLY A 491 27.19 -1.36 -6.11
C GLY A 491 26.10 -0.50 -5.47
N PHE A 492 25.30 -1.14 -4.62
CA PHE A 492 24.17 -0.48 -3.96
C PHE A 492 24.64 0.45 -2.83
N ASN A 493 24.02 1.62 -2.80
CA ASN A 493 24.11 2.60 -1.73
C ASN A 493 22.75 2.67 -1.04
N SER A 494 22.75 2.79 0.29
CA SER A 494 21.53 2.92 1.09
C SER A 494 21.67 4.09 2.07
N VAL A 495 20.63 4.90 2.16
CA VAL A 495 20.51 6.02 3.10
C VAL A 495 19.23 5.86 3.91
N ILE A 496 19.31 5.94 5.22
CA ILE A 496 18.15 5.85 6.10
C ILE A 496 17.81 7.26 6.60
N ALA A 497 16.54 7.65 6.47
CA ALA A 497 15.98 8.87 7.02
C ALA A 497 15.17 8.56 8.28
N GLU A 498 15.57 9.13 9.41
CA GLU A 498 14.90 9.04 10.71
C GLU A 498 14.28 10.39 11.10
N PHE A 499 13.20 10.34 11.87
CA PHE A 499 12.40 11.52 12.21
C PHE A 499 12.48 11.78 13.72
N ASP A 500 13.15 12.86 14.13
CA ASP A 500 13.34 13.14 15.54
C ASP A 500 12.05 13.64 16.19
N GLY A 501 11.67 13.03 17.32
CA GLY A 501 10.48 13.43 18.06
C GLY A 501 9.16 13.11 17.36
N ALA A 502 9.17 12.23 16.36
CA ALA A 502 7.99 11.74 15.66
C ALA A 502 7.96 10.20 15.66
N GLU A 503 6.79 9.61 15.89
CA GLU A 503 6.58 8.16 15.81
C GLU A 503 6.39 7.71 14.35
N ILE A 504 7.36 8.04 13.49
CA ILE A 504 7.36 7.70 12.07
C ILE A 504 8.44 6.65 11.84
N GLN A 505 8.10 5.55 11.15
CA GLN A 505 9.07 4.52 10.81
C GLN A 505 10.17 5.10 9.91
N PRO A 506 11.45 4.69 10.09
CA PRO A 506 12.54 5.15 9.23
C PRO A 506 12.27 4.81 7.77
N LEU A 507 12.65 5.71 6.86
CA LEU A 507 12.53 5.49 5.42
C LEU A 507 13.89 5.16 4.83
N GLU A 508 13.94 4.16 3.96
CA GLU A 508 15.17 3.73 3.27
C GLU A 508 15.17 4.26 1.82
N PHE A 509 16.24 4.95 1.45
CA PHE A 509 16.56 5.32 0.07
C PHE A 509 17.61 4.36 -0.49
N ARG A 510 17.46 3.99 -1.76
CA ARG A 510 18.41 3.15 -2.50
C ARG A 510 18.93 3.87 -3.72
N ALA A 511 20.20 3.63 -4.04
CA ALA A 511 20.81 4.08 -5.28
C ALA A 511 21.88 3.10 -5.76
N LEU A 512 22.17 3.11 -7.06
CA LEU A 512 23.17 2.23 -7.70
C LEU A 512 24.36 3.05 -8.24
N ALA A 513 25.55 2.76 -7.71
CA ALA A 513 26.81 3.25 -8.26
C ALA A 513 27.31 2.31 -9.37
N ARG A 514 27.49 2.84 -10.58
CA ARG A 514 28.03 2.15 -11.75
C ARG A 514 29.52 2.49 -11.90
N GLY A 515 30.33 1.46 -12.14
CA GLY A 515 31.78 1.57 -12.36
C GLY A 515 32.13 2.21 -13.70
#